data_AF-Q3KGD2-F1
#
_entry.id   AF-Q3KGD2-F1
#
_cell.length_a   1.000
_cell.length_b   1.000
_cell.length_c   1.000
_cell.angle_alpha   90.00
_cell.angle_beta   90.00
_cell.angle_gamma   90.00
#
_symmetry.space_group_name_H-M   'P 1'
#
loop_
_entity.id
_entity.type
_entity.pdbx_description
1 polymer ?
#
loop_
_entity_poly.entity_id
_entity_poly.type
_entity_poly.pdbx_seq_one_letter_code
_entity_poly.pdbx_strand_id
1 'polypeptide(L)'
;MKKFCCVLLALLPLTAFAYPIDVEKDLNGLKIDYNAFDTDNDIGSIQVNNYGDVDATCKVVFTNGPEAPRTRNIEVAAGKHKNATAKFTRTIIKLRIKLSCTPK
;
A
#
# COMPACT_ATOMS: atom_id res chain seq x y z
N MET A 1 21.03 41.34 2.39
CA MET A 1 20.31 40.76 1.24
C MET A 1 20.16 39.23 1.25
N LYS A 2 20.89 38.45 2.08
CA LYS A 2 20.76 36.97 2.10
C LYS A 2 19.58 36.40 2.92
N LYS A 3 19.03 37.12 3.90
CA LYS A 3 18.00 36.59 4.82
C LYS A 3 16.58 36.47 4.22
N PHE A 4 16.26 37.28 3.20
CA PHE A 4 14.95 37.23 2.53
C PHE A 4 14.82 36.04 1.55
N CYS A 5 15.93 35.45 1.13
CA CYS A 5 15.93 34.34 0.18
C CYS A 5 15.32 33.05 0.79
N CYS A 6 15.55 32.81 2.09
CA CYS A 6 15.01 31.62 2.77
C CYS A 6 13.49 31.68 2.99
N VAL A 7 12.92 32.89 3.13
CA VAL A 7 11.47 33.06 3.29
C VAL A 7 10.73 32.67 2.00
N LEU A 8 11.34 32.93 0.83
CA LEU A 8 10.75 32.58 -0.47
C LEU A 8 10.70 31.05 -0.69
N LEU A 9 11.73 30.33 -0.23
CA LEU A 9 11.78 28.87 -0.33
C LEU A 9 10.74 28.17 0.56
N ALA A 10 10.36 28.77 1.69
CA ALA A 10 9.30 28.25 2.56
C ALA A 10 7.89 28.39 1.97
N LEU A 11 7.72 29.21 0.93
CA LEU A 11 6.44 29.43 0.24
C LEU A 11 6.25 28.54 -0.99
N LEU A 12 7.24 27.72 -1.35
CA LEU A 12 7.09 26.77 -2.44
C LEU A 12 6.13 25.64 -2.00
N PRO A 13 5.03 25.41 -2.73
CA PRO A 13 4.13 24.32 -2.40
C PRO A 13 4.86 22.98 -2.62
N LEU A 14 5.02 22.23 -1.54
CA LEU A 14 5.51 20.85 -1.58
C LEU A 14 4.38 19.94 -2.06
N THR A 15 4.07 19.96 -3.36
CA THR A 15 3.08 19.05 -3.95
C THR A 15 3.69 17.66 -4.07
N ALA A 16 3.36 16.76 -3.15
CA ALA A 16 3.60 15.34 -3.30
C ALA A 16 2.47 14.73 -4.14
N PHE A 17 2.77 14.32 -5.36
CA PHE A 17 1.80 13.67 -6.25
C PHE A 17 1.80 12.15 -6.01
N ALA A 18 1.10 11.72 -4.97
CA ALA A 18 0.77 10.30 -4.75
C ALA A 18 -0.49 9.94 -5.54
N TYR A 19 -0.50 8.76 -6.19
CA TYR A 19 -1.73 8.27 -6.80
C TYR A 19 -2.73 7.82 -5.70
N PRO A 20 -4.04 7.96 -5.94
CA PRO A 20 -5.05 7.46 -5.00
C PRO A 20 -4.99 5.93 -4.90
N ILE A 21 -5.14 5.43 -3.67
CA ILE A 21 -5.15 4.00 -3.34
C ILE A 21 -6.47 3.65 -2.65
N ASP A 22 -7.21 2.71 -3.24
CA ASP A 22 -8.39 2.11 -2.61
C ASP A 22 -8.05 0.69 -2.16
N VAL A 23 -8.34 0.37 -0.90
CA VAL A 23 -8.16 -0.98 -0.35
C VAL A 23 -9.51 -1.55 0.09
N GLU A 24 -9.93 -2.61 -0.59
CA GLU A 24 -11.06 -3.45 -0.19
C GLU A 24 -10.55 -4.57 0.70
N LYS A 25 -11.17 -4.77 1.86
CA LYS A 25 -10.72 -5.73 2.87
C LYS A 25 -11.77 -6.81 3.15
N ASP A 26 -11.30 -8.05 3.20
CA ASP A 26 -12.05 -9.22 3.66
C ASP A 26 -11.19 -10.00 4.66
N LEU A 27 -11.40 -9.75 5.95
CA LEU A 27 -10.47 -10.17 7.01
C LEU A 27 -10.98 -11.34 7.86
N ASN A 28 -12.17 -11.88 7.59
CA ASN A 28 -12.73 -13.01 8.36
C ASN A 28 -12.71 -12.82 9.90
N GLY A 29 -12.89 -11.58 10.38
CA GLY A 29 -12.84 -11.24 11.81
C GLY A 29 -11.44 -11.19 12.43
N LEU A 30 -10.38 -11.37 11.65
CA LEU A 30 -9.00 -11.24 12.12
C LEU A 30 -8.67 -9.79 12.52
N LYS A 31 -7.82 -9.63 13.53
CA LYS A 31 -7.24 -8.35 13.95
C LYS A 31 -6.10 -7.92 13.02
N ILE A 32 -6.42 -7.75 11.75
CA ILE A 32 -5.48 -7.34 10.70
C ILE A 32 -5.70 -5.87 10.38
N ASP A 33 -4.61 -5.12 10.28
CA ASP A 33 -4.59 -3.77 9.73
C ASP A 33 -3.65 -3.70 8.53
N TYR A 34 -3.72 -2.59 7.78
CA TYR A 34 -2.85 -2.39 6.64
C TYR A 34 -2.43 -0.93 6.47
N ASN A 35 -1.28 -0.75 5.84
CA ASN A 35 -0.83 0.54 5.33
C ASN A 35 -0.46 0.38 3.86
N ALA A 36 -1.20 1.04 2.97
CA ALA A 36 -0.92 1.04 1.54
C ALA A 36 -0.28 2.37 1.13
N PHE A 37 0.75 2.30 0.30
CA PHE A 37 1.56 3.47 -0.05
C PHE A 37 2.11 3.36 -1.47
N ASP A 38 2.36 4.53 -2.06
CA ASP A 38 2.99 4.66 -3.36
C ASP A 38 4.51 4.59 -3.22
N THR A 39 5.11 3.52 -3.74
CA THR A 39 6.57 3.35 -3.72
C THR A 39 7.23 3.99 -4.94
N ASP A 40 6.58 3.86 -6.09
CA ASP A 40 6.98 4.49 -7.36
C ASP A 40 5.74 4.61 -8.24
N ASN A 41 5.84 5.36 -9.34
CA ASN A 41 4.75 5.62 -10.26
C ASN A 41 4.15 4.35 -10.90
N ASP A 42 4.88 3.22 -10.92
CA ASP A 42 4.46 1.93 -11.45
C ASP A 42 4.51 0.80 -10.41
N ILE A 43 4.75 1.11 -9.13
CA ILE A 43 4.85 0.13 -8.03
C ILE A 43 3.83 0.42 -6.94
N GLY A 44 2.87 -0.49 -6.79
CA GLY A 44 1.93 -0.53 -5.67
C GLY A 44 2.48 -1.32 -4.50
N SER A 45 2.31 -0.81 -3.28
CA SER A 45 2.80 -1.44 -2.06
C SER A 45 1.76 -1.45 -0.94
N ILE A 46 1.77 -2.51 -0.14
CA ILE A 46 0.98 -2.63 1.08
C ILE A 46 1.77 -3.37 2.15
N GLN A 47 1.77 -2.81 3.36
CA GLN A 47 2.16 -3.47 4.58
C GLN A 47 0.90 -4.04 5.24
N VAL A 48 0.93 -5.32 5.59
CA VAL A 48 -0.14 -5.99 6.32
C VAL A 48 0.36 -6.28 7.74
N ASN A 49 -0.37 -5.81 8.73
CA ASN A 49 -0.05 -5.91 10.15
C ASN A 49 -1.02 -6.89 10.82
N ASN A 50 -0.50 -7.93 11.47
CA ASN A 50 -1.30 -8.88 12.24
C ASN A 50 -1.18 -8.58 13.73
N TYR A 51 -2.23 -7.99 14.30
CA TYR A 51 -2.37 -7.73 15.74
C TYR A 51 -3.15 -8.84 16.46
N GLY A 52 -3.43 -9.94 15.78
CA GLY A 52 -4.06 -11.13 16.36
C GLY A 52 -3.05 -12.04 17.04
N ASP A 53 -3.62 -13.06 17.69
CA ASP A 53 -2.87 -14.10 18.42
C ASP A 53 -2.63 -15.35 17.55
N VAL A 54 -3.13 -15.36 16.32
CA VAL A 54 -2.98 -16.45 15.35
C VAL A 54 -2.30 -15.96 14.08
N ASP A 55 -1.51 -16.83 13.46
CA ASP A 55 -0.92 -16.58 12.15
C ASP A 55 -2.02 -16.43 11.09
N ALA A 56 -1.76 -15.58 10.09
CA ALA A 56 -2.70 -15.33 9.00
C ALA A 56 -2.05 -15.58 7.64
N THR A 57 -2.83 -16.17 6.73
CA THR A 57 -2.48 -16.23 5.30
C THR A 57 -3.30 -15.19 4.57
N CYS A 58 -2.62 -14.23 3.93
CA CYS A 58 -3.25 -13.13 3.23
C CYS A 58 -2.96 -13.17 1.73
N LYS A 59 -4.02 -13.03 0.93
CA LYS A 59 -3.99 -12.83 -0.50
C LYS A 59 -4.20 -11.35 -0.81
N VAL A 60 -3.24 -10.77 -1.51
CA VAL A 60 -3.23 -9.37 -1.93
C VAL A 60 -3.33 -9.31 -3.44
N VAL A 61 -4.41 -8.72 -3.97
CA VAL A 61 -4.62 -8.55 -5.42
C VAL A 61 -4.52 -7.08 -5.77
N PHE A 62 -3.47 -6.70 -6.49
CA PHE A 62 -3.24 -5.34 -6.98
C PHE A 62 -3.80 -5.19 -8.39
N THR A 63 -4.55 -4.12 -8.64
CA THR A 63 -5.16 -3.80 -9.94
C THR A 63 -4.83 -2.36 -10.35
N ASN A 64 -4.22 -2.20 -11.53
CA ASN A 64 -3.96 -0.91 -12.16
C ASN A 64 -4.73 -0.80 -13.50
N GLY A 65 -5.89 -0.15 -13.47
CA GLY A 65 -6.69 0.10 -14.66
C GLY A 65 -6.98 -1.18 -15.48
N PRO A 66 -6.76 -1.17 -16.80
CA PRO A 66 -6.97 -2.34 -17.66
C PRO A 66 -5.81 -3.35 -17.67
N GLU A 67 -4.72 -3.12 -16.90
CA GLU A 67 -3.65 -4.12 -16.78
C GLU A 67 -4.15 -5.35 -16.01
N ALA A 68 -3.65 -6.54 -16.38
CA ALA A 68 -3.94 -7.78 -15.68
C ALA A 68 -3.57 -7.66 -14.18
N PRO A 69 -4.47 -8.07 -13.26
CA PRO A 69 -4.19 -7.99 -11.83
C PRO A 69 -2.97 -8.80 -11.39
N ARG A 70 -2.23 -8.30 -10.41
CA ARG A 70 -1.07 -8.97 -9.82
C ARG A 70 -1.44 -9.49 -8.44
N THR A 71 -1.25 -10.79 -8.21
CA THR A 71 -1.55 -11.41 -6.91
C THR A 71 -0.27 -11.71 -6.15
N ARG A 72 -0.28 -11.45 -4.84
CA ARG A 72 0.76 -11.84 -3.88
C ARG A 72 0.10 -12.55 -2.71
N ASN A 73 0.60 -13.74 -2.39
CA ASN A 73 0.24 -14.43 -1.16
C ASN A 73 1.35 -14.20 -0.14
N ILE A 74 0.98 -13.78 1.06
CA ILE A 74 1.89 -13.53 2.15
C ILE A 74 1.36 -14.20 3.41
N GLU A 75 2.26 -14.80 4.17
CA GLU A 75 1.97 -15.27 5.52
C GLU A 75 2.45 -14.21 6.52
N VAL A 76 1.56 -13.80 7.42
CA VAL A 76 1.81 -12.79 8.45
C VAL A 76 1.62 -13.44 9.81
N ALA A 77 2.74 -13.71 10.48
CA ALA A 77 2.73 -14.30 11.81
C ALA A 77 2.03 -13.39 12.84
N ALA A 78 1.50 -13.98 13.90
CA ALA A 78 0.87 -13.24 15.01
C ALA A 78 1.82 -12.17 15.58
N GLY A 79 1.30 -10.96 15.78
CA GLY A 79 2.08 -9.81 16.26
C GLY A 79 3.16 -9.29 15.30
N LYS A 80 3.19 -9.75 14.04
CA LYS A 80 4.17 -9.33 13.02
C LYS A 80 3.50 -8.61 11.86
N HIS A 81 4.33 -8.07 10.98
CA HIS A 81 3.90 -7.44 9.74
C HIS A 81 4.68 -7.99 8.55
N LYS A 82 4.11 -7.83 7.34
CA LYS A 82 4.78 -8.20 6.10
C LYS A 82 4.36 -7.29 4.96
N ASN A 83 5.31 -6.99 4.09
CA ASN A 83 5.06 -6.16 2.91
C ASN A 83 4.78 -7.02 1.68
N ALA A 84 3.85 -6.57 0.86
CA ALA A 84 3.61 -7.08 -0.49
C ALA A 84 3.70 -5.93 -1.48
N THR A 85 4.33 -6.19 -2.63
CA THR A 85 4.45 -5.20 -3.71
C THR A 85 4.13 -5.83 -5.06
N ALA A 86 3.68 -4.98 -5.98
CA ALA A 86 3.46 -5.33 -7.37
C ALA A 86 3.97 -4.20 -8.28
N LYS A 87 4.84 -4.57 -9.22
CA LYS A 87 5.25 -3.70 -10.32
C LYS A 87 4.32 -3.91 -11.51
N PHE A 88 3.87 -2.82 -12.09
CA PHE A 88 3.05 -2.76 -13.29
C PHE A 88 3.90 -2.33 -14.49
N THR A 89 3.39 -2.56 -15.69
CA THR A 89 4.04 -2.08 -16.92
C THR A 89 3.71 -0.63 -17.24
N ARG A 90 2.57 -0.15 -16.71
CA ARG A 90 2.07 1.21 -16.90
C ARG A 90 2.09 1.97 -15.59
N THR A 91 2.24 3.29 -15.68
CA THR A 91 2.04 4.20 -14.55
C THR A 91 0.67 3.99 -13.93
N ILE A 92 0.62 4.02 -12.60
CA ILE A 92 -0.57 3.88 -11.78
C ILE A 92 -1.26 5.24 -11.71
N ILE A 93 -2.49 5.29 -12.22
CA ILE A 93 -3.37 6.46 -12.08
C ILE A 93 -4.23 6.30 -10.81
N LYS A 94 -4.66 5.07 -10.52
CA LYS A 94 -5.39 4.71 -9.31
C LYS A 94 -5.12 3.25 -8.98
N LEU A 95 -4.59 2.99 -7.79
CA LEU A 95 -4.31 1.65 -7.32
C LEU A 95 -5.54 1.09 -6.60
N ARG A 96 -5.98 -0.11 -6.99
CA ARG A 96 -6.98 -0.86 -6.23
C ARG A 96 -6.34 -2.12 -5.67
N ILE A 97 -6.48 -2.34 -4.37
CA ILE A 97 -5.97 -3.51 -3.68
C ILE A 97 -7.16 -4.27 -3.07
N LYS A 98 -7.25 -5.57 -3.33
CA LYS A 98 -8.10 -6.47 -2.54
C LYS A 98 -7.22 -7.23 -1.57
N LEU A 99 -7.47 -7.07 -0.28
CA LEU A 99 -6.78 -7.77 0.80
C LEU A 99 -7.75 -8.78 1.42
N SER A 100 -7.49 -10.07 1.21
CA SER A 100 -8.25 -11.15 1.83
C SER A 100 -7.34 -11.94 2.77
N CYS A 101 -7.72 -12.12 4.03
CA CYS A 101 -6.93 -12.86 5.01
C CYS A 101 -7.75 -13.95 5.67
N THR A 102 -7.15 -15.13 5.87
CA THR A 102 -7.72 -16.24 6.63
C THR A 102 -6.78 -16.66 7.74
N PRO A 103 -7.29 -17.19 8.87
CA PRO A 103 -6.44 -17.88 9.85
C PRO A 103 -5.61 -18.96 9.14
N LYS A 104 -4.36 -19.13 9.56
CA LYS A 104 -3.47 -20.17 9.06
C LYS A 104 -3.70 -21.49 9.82
#